data_AF-A0AAD9L2N9-F1
#
_entry.id   AF-A0AAD9L2N9-F1
#
_cell.length_a   1.000
_cell.length_b   1.000
_cell.length_c   1.000
_cell.angle_alpha   90.00
_cell.angle_beta   90.00
_cell.angle_gamma   90.00
#
_symmetry.space_group_name_H-M   'P 1'
#
loop_
_entity.id
_entity.type
_entity.pdbx_description
1 polymer ?
#
loop_
_entity_poly.entity_id
_entity_poly.type
_entity_poly.pdbx_seq_one_letter_code
_entity_poly.pdbx_strand_id
1 'polypeptide(L)'
;MPVHINNICERNYVNVSSGRRLIPTTLGVVLVHGYQKIDVDLVKPTMRAAVEQQLNLIAHGQANFSEVLHHAIDIFQRKFKYFVETITAMDELFEVSFSPLAATGKPLSK
;
A
#
# COMPACT_ATOMS: atom_id res chain seq x y z
N MET A 1 14.18 -4.83 6.86
CA MET A 1 14.23 -3.42 6.44
C MET A 1 14.73 -3.18 5.01
N PRO A 2 15.95 -3.60 4.59
CA PRO A 2 16.50 -3.20 3.28
C PRO A 2 15.63 -3.63 2.09
N VAL A 3 15.01 -4.81 2.20
CA VAL A 3 14.09 -5.35 1.17
C VAL A 3 12.92 -4.40 0.91
N HIS A 4 12.22 -3.92 1.95
CA HIS A 4 11.04 -3.07 1.77
C HIS A 4 11.38 -1.69 1.18
N ILE A 5 12.54 -1.13 1.53
CA ILE A 5 13.03 0.12 0.93
C ILE A 5 13.37 -0.07 -0.54
N ASN A 6 14.04 -1.18 -0.88
CA ASN A 6 14.39 -1.46 -2.28
C ASN A 6 13.13 -1.66 -3.14
N ASN A 7 12.12 -2.38 -2.63
CA ASN A 7 10.89 -2.66 -3.36
C ASN A 7 10.16 -1.39 -3.82
N ILE A 8 10.12 -0.32 -3.00
CA ILE A 8 9.43 0.93 -3.38
C ILE A 8 10.22 1.74 -4.42
N CYS A 9 11.54 1.57 -4.48
CA CYS A 9 12.39 2.12 -5.53
C CYS A 9 12.19 1.35 -6.85
N GLU A 10 12.23 0.01 -6.80
CA GLU A 10 12.05 -0.85 -7.99
C GLU A 10 10.67 -0.69 -8.63
N ARG A 11 9.64 -0.41 -7.83
CA ARG A 11 8.28 -0.11 -8.32
C ARG A 11 8.08 1.33 -8.79
N ASN A 12 9.12 2.16 -8.76
CA ASN A 12 9.08 3.56 -9.18
C ASN A 12 8.05 4.40 -8.39
N TYR A 13 7.86 4.09 -7.10
CA TYR A 13 7.08 4.94 -6.19
C TYR A 13 7.93 6.09 -5.65
N VAL A 14 9.25 5.90 -5.62
CA VAL A 14 10.25 6.92 -5.26
C VAL A 14 11.44 6.84 -6.20
N ASN A 15 12.10 7.97 -6.42
CA ASN A 15 13.41 8.08 -7.09
C ASN A 15 14.50 8.41 -6.08
N VAL A 16 15.71 7.91 -6.31
CA VAL A 16 16.88 8.25 -5.49
C VAL A 16 17.58 9.46 -6.10
N SER A 17 17.54 10.59 -5.41
CA SER A 17 18.26 11.81 -5.81
C SER A 17 19.66 11.87 -5.17
N SER A 18 20.42 12.91 -5.52
CA SER A 18 21.71 13.24 -4.91
C SER A 18 21.64 13.20 -3.37
N GLY A 19 22.68 12.66 -2.75
CA GLY A 19 22.71 12.45 -1.30
C GLY A 19 21.79 11.34 -0.78
N ARG A 20 21.39 10.38 -1.62
CA ARG A 20 20.54 9.22 -1.26
C ARG A 20 19.17 9.61 -0.69
N ARG A 21 18.61 10.73 -1.15
CA ARG A 21 17.26 11.17 -0.76
C ARG A 21 16.21 10.44 -1.60
N LEU A 22 15.20 9.89 -0.96
CA LEU A 22 14.04 9.29 -1.63
C LEU A 22 13.02 10.39 -1.95
N ILE A 23 12.80 10.64 -3.23
CA ILE A 23 11.86 11.64 -3.74
C ILE A 23 10.63 10.91 -4.30
N PRO A 24 9.42 11.10 -3.73
CA PRO A 24 8.21 10.49 -4.24
C PRO A 24 7.94 10.82 -5.71
N THR A 25 7.48 9.85 -6.47
CA THR A 25 6.95 10.07 -7.82
C THR A 25 5.48 10.46 -7.74
N THR A 26 4.91 10.97 -8.84
CA THR A 26 3.47 11.25 -8.92
C THR A 26 2.64 10.02 -8.57
N LEU A 27 3.01 8.85 -9.09
CA LEU A 27 2.32 7.59 -8.76
C LEU A 27 2.43 7.26 -7.27
N GLY A 28 3.62 7.38 -6.68
CA GLY A 28 3.81 7.12 -5.25
C GLY A 28 2.97 8.03 -4.36
N VAL A 29 2.89 9.33 -4.68
CA VAL A 29 2.07 10.30 -3.95
C VAL A 29 0.58 9.97 -4.07
N VAL A 30 0.09 9.73 -5.29
CA VAL A 30 -1.32 9.44 -5.53
C VAL A 30 -1.76 8.16 -4.83
N LEU A 31 -0.94 7.10 -4.88
CA LEU A 31 -1.22 5.85 -4.16
C LEU A 31 -1.38 6.11 -2.66
N VAL A 32 -0.42 6.78 -2.03
CA VAL A 32 -0.47 7.05 -0.58
C VAL A 32 -1.69 7.90 -0.23
N HIS A 33 -1.95 8.99 -0.95
CA HIS A 33 -3.11 9.83 -0.68
C HIS A 33 -4.44 9.11 -0.91
N GLY A 34 -4.54 8.26 -1.93
CA GLY A 34 -5.75 7.50 -2.20
C GLY A 34 -6.01 6.41 -1.16
N TYR A 35 -4.97 5.65 -0.75
CA TYR A 35 -5.11 4.75 0.40
C TYR A 35 -5.49 5.51 1.67
N GLN A 36 -4.89 6.68 1.92
CA GLN A 36 -5.18 7.49 3.10
C GLN A 36 -6.62 8.04 3.10
N LYS A 37 -7.14 8.42 1.93
CA LYS A 37 -8.53 8.90 1.76
C LYS A 37 -9.54 7.79 2.00
N ILE A 38 -9.20 6.55 1.64
CA ILE A 38 -10.03 5.37 1.90
C ILE A 38 -9.90 4.95 3.36
N ASP A 39 -8.71 4.56 3.81
CA ASP A 39 -8.44 4.10 5.17
C ASP A 39 -7.02 4.50 5.60
N VAL A 40 -6.93 5.43 6.53
CA VAL A 40 -5.67 5.99 7.05
C VAL A 40 -4.75 4.92 7.65
N ASP A 41 -5.30 3.81 8.16
CA ASP A 41 -4.49 2.76 8.77
C ASP A 41 -3.70 1.95 7.73
N LEU A 42 -4.08 2.00 6.46
CA LEU A 42 -3.38 1.31 5.37
C LEU A 42 -2.03 1.96 5.03
N VAL A 43 -1.84 3.24 5.39
CA VAL A 43 -0.58 3.97 5.17
C VAL A 43 0.24 4.15 6.45
N LYS A 44 -0.41 4.06 7.61
CA LYS A 44 0.27 4.18 8.91
C LYS A 44 1.01 2.88 9.27
N PRO A 45 2.17 2.97 9.93
CA PRO A 45 2.93 1.78 10.33
C PRO A 45 2.28 0.97 11.46
N THR A 46 1.26 1.50 12.13
CA THR A 46 0.65 0.93 13.35
C THR A 46 0.19 -0.51 13.18
N MET A 47 -0.58 -0.78 12.12
CA MET A 47 -1.09 -2.12 11.82
C MET A 47 0.07 -3.11 11.58
N ARG A 48 1.07 -2.68 10.81
CA ARG A 48 2.24 -3.50 10.49
C ARG A 48 3.06 -3.81 11.76
N ALA A 49 3.29 -2.80 12.60
CA ALA A 49 4.03 -2.95 13.85
C ALA A 49 3.32 -3.94 14.80
N ALA A 50 1.99 -3.86 14.92
CA ALA A 50 1.22 -4.78 15.74
C ALA A 50 1.36 -6.24 15.25
N VAL A 51 1.28 -6.48 13.94
CA VAL A 51 1.46 -7.82 13.37
C VAL A 51 2.89 -8.33 13.61
N GLU A 52 3.91 -7.50 13.37
CA GLU A 52 5.31 -7.89 13.61
C GLU A 52 5.57 -8.22 15.10
N GLN A 53 4.94 -7.48 16.02
CA GLN A 53 5.00 -7.80 17.45
C GLN A 53 4.36 -9.15 17.77
N GLN A 54 3.19 -9.46 17.20
CA GLN A 54 2.55 -10.77 17.38
C GLN A 54 3.40 -11.91 16.81
N LEU A 55 4.03 -11.72 15.65
CA LEU A 55 4.97 -12.69 15.08
C LEU A 55 6.19 -12.92 15.97
N ASN A 56 6.70 -11.87 16.62
CA ASN A 56 7.76 -12.01 17.61
C ASN A 56 7.29 -12.82 18.83
N LEU A 57 6.07 -12.62 19.32
CA LEU A 57 5.52 -13.42 20.44
C LEU A 57 5.44 -14.91 20.07
N ILE A 58 5.04 -15.25 18.84
CA ILE A 58 5.06 -16.64 18.34
C ILE A 58 6.49 -17.20 18.41
N ALA A 59 7.48 -16.45 17.93
CA ALA A 59 8.88 -16.89 17.92
C ALA A 59 9.42 -17.17 19.34
N HIS A 60 8.90 -16.50 20.37
CA HIS A 60 9.23 -16.74 21.77
C HIS A 60 8.35 -17.79 22.44
N GLY A 61 7.42 -18.43 21.72
CA GLY A 61 6.45 -19.38 22.28
C GLY A 61 5.38 -18.74 23.17
N GLN A 62 5.17 -17.43 23.05
CA GLN A 62 4.26 -16.62 23.89
C GLN A 62 2.92 -16.31 23.22
N ALA A 63 2.72 -16.71 21.96
CA ALA A 63 1.46 -16.58 21.25
C ALA A 63 1.19 -17.81 20.36
N ASN A 64 -0.09 -18.13 20.19
CA ASN A 64 -0.52 -19.23 19.32
C ASN A 64 -0.49 -18.79 17.85
N PHE A 65 0.17 -19.59 17.00
CA PHE A 65 0.27 -19.31 15.56
C PHE A 65 -1.10 -19.18 14.88
N SER A 66 -2.02 -20.12 15.15
CA SER A 66 -3.33 -20.16 14.50
C SER A 66 -4.18 -18.94 14.88
N GLU A 67 -4.15 -18.55 16.14
CA GLU A 67 -4.90 -17.37 16.62
C GLU A 67 -4.40 -16.08 15.97
N VAL A 68 -3.07 -15.88 15.94
CA VAL A 68 -2.47 -14.71 15.30
C VAL A 68 -2.77 -14.67 13.80
N LEU A 69 -2.70 -15.82 13.12
CA LEU A 69 -3.00 -15.92 11.69
C LEU A 69 -4.47 -15.55 11.39
N HIS A 70 -5.42 -16.16 12.09
CA HIS A 70 -6.84 -15.87 11.89
C HIS A 70 -7.17 -14.41 12.21
N HIS A 71 -6.61 -13.87 13.29
CA HIS A 71 -6.81 -12.48 13.68
C HIS A 71 -6.30 -11.50 12.60
N ALA A 72 -5.09 -11.72 12.09
CA ALA A 72 -4.52 -10.88 11.04
C ALA A 72 -5.34 -10.94 9.75
N ILE A 73 -5.71 -12.14 9.29
CA ILE A 73 -6.51 -12.32 8.07
C ILE A 73 -7.87 -11.63 8.20
N ASP A 74 -8.56 -11.81 9.32
CA ASP A 74 -9.89 -11.23 9.52
C ASP A 74 -9.86 -9.69 9.51
N ILE A 75 -8.85 -9.07 10.12
CA ILE A 75 -8.69 -7.61 10.06
C ILE A 75 -8.46 -7.14 8.63
N PHE A 76 -7.53 -7.76 7.90
CA PHE A 76 -7.23 -7.34 6.53
C PHE A 76 -8.37 -7.66 5.56
N GLN A 77 -9.15 -8.72 5.78
CA GLN A 77 -10.34 -9.02 4.99
C GLN A 77 -11.41 -7.93 5.16
N ARG A 78 -11.67 -7.48 6.39
CA ARG A 78 -12.62 -6.38 6.65
C ARG A 78 -12.15 -5.08 6.02
N LYS A 79 -10.86 -4.74 6.16
CA LYS A 79 -10.28 -3.55 5.51
C LYS A 79 -10.33 -3.65 3.98
N PHE A 80 -10.06 -4.82 3.41
CA PHE A 80 -10.14 -5.04 1.96
C PHE A 80 -11.56 -4.87 1.43
N LYS A 81 -12.57 -5.42 2.12
CA LYS A 81 -13.97 -5.22 1.75
C LYS A 81 -14.34 -3.73 1.72
N TYR A 82 -14.01 -3.01 2.80
CA TYR A 82 -14.25 -1.57 2.87
C TYR A 82 -13.50 -0.78 1.79
N PHE A 83 -12.26 -1.19 1.49
CA PHE A 83 -11.45 -0.60 0.44
C PHE A 83 -12.12 -0.72 -0.94
N VAL A 84 -12.63 -1.91 -1.27
CA VAL A 84 -13.34 -2.16 -2.54
C VAL A 84 -14.64 -1.35 -2.61
N GLU A 85 -15.39 -1.27 -1.50
CA GLU A 85 -16.62 -0.46 -1.43
C GLU A 85 -16.36 1.04 -1.61
N THR A 86 -15.14 1.51 -1.31
CA THR A 86 -14.75 2.92 -1.35
C THR A 86 -13.74 3.22 -2.48
N ILE A 87 -13.58 2.31 -3.45
CA ILE A 87 -12.52 2.40 -4.47
C ILE A 87 -12.61 3.67 -5.32
N THR A 88 -13.81 4.23 -5.50
CA THR A 88 -14.03 5.46 -6.28
C THR A 88 -13.23 6.65 -5.74
N ALA A 89 -12.95 6.69 -4.43
CA ALA A 89 -12.11 7.72 -3.82
C ALA A 89 -10.66 7.69 -4.33
N MET A 90 -10.17 6.51 -4.74
CA MET A 90 -8.89 6.31 -5.40
C MET A 90 -8.95 6.79 -6.85
N ASP A 91 -10.00 6.38 -7.59
CA ASP A 91 -10.17 6.69 -9.01
C ASP A 91 -10.20 8.21 -9.24
N GLU A 92 -10.92 8.97 -8.41
CA GLU A 92 -10.97 10.44 -8.47
C GLU A 92 -9.56 11.08 -8.42
N LEU A 93 -8.65 10.55 -7.60
CA LEU A 93 -7.29 11.09 -7.47
C LEU A 93 -6.41 10.68 -8.65
N PHE A 94 -6.64 9.49 -9.19
CA PHE A 94 -5.95 9.00 -10.38
C PHE A 94 -6.36 9.80 -11.61
N GLU A 95 -7.64 10.11 -11.81
CA GLU A 95 -8.13 10.90 -12.96
C GLU A 95 -7.60 12.34 -12.98
N VAL A 96 -7.37 12.94 -11.81
CA VAL A 96 -6.76 14.28 -11.71
C VAL A 96 -5.28 14.26 -12.09
N SER A 97 -4.58 13.18 -11.75
CA SER A 97 -3.12 13.09 -11.86
C SER A 97 -2.65 12.41 -13.15
N PHE A 98 -3.52 11.60 -13.76
CA PHE A 98 -3.27 10.83 -14.96
C PHE A 98 -4.48 10.96 -15.89
N SER A 99 -4.24 11.10 -17.20
CA SER A 99 -5.33 11.11 -18.17
C SER A 99 -6.17 9.83 -18.02
N PRO A 100 -7.51 9.90 -18.14
CA PRO A 100 -8.37 8.73 -18.05
C PRO A 100 -7.87 7.62 -18.98
N LEU A 101 -7.88 6.36 -18.55
CA LEU A 101 -7.47 5.22 -19.38
C LEU A 101 -8.21 5.21 -20.74
N ALA A 102 -9.46 5.71 -20.76
CA ALA A 102 -10.28 5.90 -21.95
C ALA A 102 -9.66 6.86 -23.00
N ALA A 103 -8.85 7.83 -22.57
CA ALA A 103 -8.15 8.77 -23.44
C ALA A 103 -6.81 8.24 -23.99
N THR A 104 -6.27 7.16 -23.41
CA THR A 104 -5.00 6.53 -23.85
C THR A 104 -5.18 5.45 -24.92
N GLY A 105 -6.40 5.25 -25.43
CA GLY A 105 -6.70 4.35 -26.56
C GLY A 105 -6.11 4.84 -27.88
N LYS A 106 -4.78 4.80 -28.05
CA LYS A 106 -4.20 4.62 -29.38
C LYS A 106 -4.30 3.12 -29.70
N PRO A 107 -5.07 2.70 -30.72
CA PRO A 107 -4.95 1.34 -31.21
C PRO A 107 -3.48 1.13 -31.59
N LEU A 108 -2.85 0.10 -31.04
CA LEU A 108 -1.55 -0.38 -31.50
C LEU A 108 -1.75 -0.93 -32.92
N SER A 109 -1.68 0.00 -33.88
CA SER A 109 -1.50 -0.05 -35.33
C SER A 109 -1.63 -1.38 -36.12
N LYS A 110 -2.28 -1.21 -37.29
CA LYS A 110 -2.18 -1.88 -38.61
C LYS A 110 -2.88 -3.21 -38.83
#